data_AF-A0A9E4BSN5-F1
#
_entry.id   AF-A0A9E4BSN5-F1
#
_cell.length_a   1.000
_cell.length_b   1.000
_cell.length_c   1.000
_cell.angle_alpha   90.00
_cell.angle_beta   90.00
_cell.angle_gamma   90.00
#
_symmetry.space_group_name_H-M   'P 1'
#
loop_
_entity.id
_entity.type
_entity.pdbx_description
1 polymer ?
#
loop_
_entity_poly.entity_id
_entity_poly.type
_entity_poly.pdbx_seq_one_letter_code
_entity_poly.pdbx_strand_id
1 'polypeptide(L)' 'MATHLFQIKPDRQRRDRLPCYGLAFMRTLALDGSAVEGLVFDRCIVPSPVREV' A
#
# COMPACT_ATOMS: atom_id res chain seq x y z
N MET A 1 25.57 -3.17 -11.97
CA MET A 1 24.52 -4.00 -11.35
C MET A 1 23.19 -3.61 -11.97
N ALA A 2 22.31 -4.58 -12.23
CA ALA A 2 20.99 -4.32 -12.81
C ALA A 2 19.97 -4.01 -11.71
N THR A 3 19.06 -3.06 -11.97
CA THR A 3 17.95 -2.75 -11.06
C THR A 3 16.77 -3.63 -11.39
N HIS A 4 16.30 -4.40 -10.41
CA HIS A 4 15.09 -5.21 -10.55
C HIS A 4 13.88 -4.47 -9.98
N LEU A 5 12.73 -4.59 -10.65
CA LEU A 5 11.48 -3.96 -10.24
C LEU A 5 10.43 -5.02 -9.90
N PHE A 6 9.86 -4.92 -8.70
CA PHE A 6 8.76 -5.76 -8.25
C PHE A 6 7.57 -4.88 -7.88
N GLN A 7 6.38 -5.21 -8.40
CA GLN A 7 5.16 -4.44 -8.19
C GLN A 7 4.05 -5.33 -7.64
N ILE A 8 3.41 -4.89 -6.56
CA ILE A 8 2.23 -5.53 -5.97
C ILE A 8 1.04 -4.56 -6.09
N LYS A 9 -0.10 -5.05 -6.60
CA LYS A 9 -1.35 -4.29 -6.73
C LYS A 9 -2.50 -5.10 -6.13
N PRO A 10 -2.72 -5.03 -4.81
CA PRO A 10 -3.80 -5.78 -4.18
C PRO A 10 -5.16 -5.25 -4.65
N ASP A 11 -6.10 -6.14 -4.94
CA ASP A 11 -7.46 -5.74 -5.28
C ASP A 11 -8.20 -5.22 -4.04
N ARG A 12 -9.00 -4.16 -4.20
CA ARG A 12 -9.86 -3.56 -3.17
C ARG A 12 -9.17 -3.19 -1.83
N GLN A 13 -7.83 -3.10 -1.79
CA GLN A 13 -7.12 -2.68 -0.60
C GLN A 13 -7.44 -1.23 -0.25
N ARG A 14 -7.98 -1.00 0.94
CA ARG A 14 -8.30 0.34 1.43
C ARG A 14 -7.09 0.96 2.13
N ARG A 15 -6.85 2.25 1.89
CA ARG A 15 -5.76 3.01 2.52
C ARG A 15 -5.82 2.97 4.05
N ASP A 16 -6.98 3.22 4.61
CA ASP A 16 -7.26 3.21 6.06
C ASP A 16 -7.24 1.81 6.70
N ARG A 17 -6.92 0.76 5.92
CA ARG A 17 -6.75 -0.62 6.41
C ARG A 17 -5.29 -1.03 6.64
N LEU A 18 -4.34 -0.11 6.48
CA LEU A 18 -2.92 -0.39 6.69
C LEU A 18 -2.35 0.43 7.87
N PRO A 19 -1.48 -0.18 8.71
CA PRO A 19 -0.82 0.50 9.83
C PRO A 19 0.05 1.67 9.40
N CYS A 20 0.74 1.58 8.26
CA CYS A 20 1.54 2.67 7.71
C CYS A 20 0.71 3.93 7.35
N TYR A 21 -0.63 3.83 7.30
CA TYR A 21 -1.55 4.96 7.16
C TYR A 21 -2.28 5.31 8.47
N GLY A 22 -1.83 4.81 9.62
CA GLY A 22 -2.32 5.15 10.96
C GLY A 22 -3.25 4.12 11.61
N LEU A 23 -3.46 2.93 11.00
CA LEU A 23 -4.31 1.90 11.59
C LEU A 23 -3.59 1.07 12.66
N ALA A 24 -3.88 1.30 13.94
CA ALA A 24 -3.14 0.69 15.05
C ALA A 24 -3.46 -0.79 15.37
N PHE A 25 -4.59 -1.35 14.90
CA PHE A 25 -5.04 -2.69 15.31
C PHE A 25 -4.74 -3.81 14.30
N MET A 26 -4.40 -3.47 13.05
CA MET A 26 -3.99 -4.45 12.05
C MET A 26 -2.48 -4.64 12.09
N ARG A 27 -2.01 -5.81 11.65
CA ARG A 27 -0.57 -6.08 11.49
C ARG A 27 -0.30 -6.47 10.04
N THR A 28 0.57 -5.73 9.34
CA THR A 28 0.95 -6.01 7.95
C THR A 28 2.46 -6.09 7.80
N LEU A 29 3.06 -7.10 8.42
CA LEU A 29 4.51 -7.26 8.63
C LEU A 29 5.40 -6.87 7.43
N ALA A 30 5.13 -7.40 6.24
CA ALA A 30 5.96 -7.13 5.06
C ALA A 30 5.78 -5.69 4.54
N LEU A 31 4.57 -5.15 4.61
CA LEU A 31 4.27 -3.78 4.17
C LEU A 31 4.80 -2.75 5.17
N ASP A 32 4.76 -3.06 6.47
CA ASP A 32 5.25 -2.19 7.53
C ASP A 32 6.77 -2.01 7.41
N GLY A 33 7.52 -3.10 7.16
CA GLY A 33 8.96 -3.01 6.89
C GLY A 33 9.27 -2.19 5.63
N SER A 34 8.51 -2.42 4.54
CA SER A 34 8.66 -1.66 3.30
C SER A 34 8.35 -0.17 3.47
N ALA A 35 7.38 0.17 4.34
CA ALA A 35 7.01 1.55 4.65
C ALA A 35 8.07 2.28 5.49
N VAL A 36 8.82 1.55 6.33
CA VAL A 36 9.93 2.09 7.13
C VAL A 36 11.18 2.32 6.28
N GLU A 37 11.48 1.40 5.36
CA GLU A 37 12.69 1.47 4.52
C GLU A 37 12.50 2.34 3.27
N GLY A 38 11.25 2.57 2.85
CA GLY A 38 10.89 3.25 1.62
C GLY A 38 10.13 4.57 1.83
N LEU A 39 9.34 4.93 0.82
CA LEU A 39 8.50 6.12 0.83
C LEU A 39 7.02 5.72 0.76
N VAL A 40 6.23 6.24 1.70
CA VAL A 40 4.76 6.13 1.70
C VAL A 40 4.17 7.46 1.23
N PHE A 41 3.31 7.39 0.23
CA PHE A 41 2.61 8.57 -0.30
C PHE A 41 1.24 8.72 0.36
N ASP A 42 1.00 9.88 0.97
CA ASP A 42 -0.26 10.15 1.67
C ASP A 42 -1.46 10.28 0.73
N ARG A 43 -1.23 10.82 -0.49
CA ARG A 43 -2.26 11.17 -1.48
C ARG A 43 -2.04 10.46 -2.81
N CYS A 44 -2.40 9.17 -2.87
CA CYS A 44 -2.43 8.38 -4.10
C CYS A 44 -3.88 8.18 -4.58
N ILE A 45 -4.25 8.87 -5.65
CA ILE A 45 -5.61 8.84 -6.21
C ILE A 45 -5.62 7.95 -7.47
N VAL A 46 -6.54 6.98 -7.52
CA VAL A 46 -6.76 6.16 -8.72
C VAL A 46 -7.56 6.93 -9.76
N PRO A 47 -7.27 6.80 -11.06
CA PRO A 47 -7.95 7.57 -12.10
C PRO A 47 -9.40 7.11 -12.35
N SER A 48 -9.73 5.85 -12.05
CA SER A 48 -11.08 5.29 -12.23
C SER A 48 -11.42 4.31 -11.11
N PRO A 49 -12.32 4.67 -10.17
CA PRO A 49 -12.76 3.78 -9.11
C PRO A 49 -13.92 2.90 -9.60
N VAL A 50 -13.61 1.78 -10.26
CA VAL A 50 -14.63 0.80 -10.67
C VAL A 50 -14.94 -0.12 -9.49
N ARG A 51 -16.23 -0.32 -9.22
CA ARG A 51 -16.72 -1.32 -8.27
C ARG A 51 -17.63 -2.25 -9.06
N GLU A 52 -17.22 -3.50 -9.25
CA GLU A 52 -18.11 -4.53 -9.76
C GLU A 52 -19.28 -4.67 -8.78
N VAL A 53 -20.50 -4.47 -9.30
CA VAL A 53 -21.77 -4.60 -8.55
C VAL A 53 -22.18 -6.05 -8.54
#